data_AF-A0A7S3HSB9-F1
#
_entry.id   AF-A0A7S3HSB9-F1
#
_cell.length_a   1.000
_cell.length_b   1.000
_cell.length_c   1.000
_cell.angle_alpha   90.00
_cell.angle_beta   90.00
_cell.angle_gamma   90.00
#
_symmetry.space_group_name_H-M   'P 1'
#
loop_
_entity.id
_entity.type
_entity.pdbx_description
1 polymer ?
#
loop_
_entity_poly.entity_id
_entity_poly.type
_entity_poly.pdbx_seq_one_letter_code
_entity_poly.pdbx_strand_id
1 'polypeptide(L)'
;RVGTPLCLPDKDNLCIGRVLGIEKDRKSVKSARTGESVCVKIEQNTAQQHILYGRHFDHTSLLYSAVTRGSIDVLKELYKDEMKKEDWELIIGMKKVFNIS
;
A
#
# COMPACT_ATOMS: atom_id res chain seq x y z
N ARG A 1 3.74 2.57 -5.50
CA ARG A 1 5.07 2.84 -6.11
C ARG A 1 5.96 1.63 -5.80
N VAL A 2 7.06 1.41 -6.54
CA VAL A 2 8.08 0.45 -6.10
C VAL A 2 8.61 0.88 -4.71
N GLY A 3 8.76 -0.09 -3.81
CA GLY A 3 9.15 0.09 -2.41
C GLY A 3 7.98 0.31 -1.44
N THR A 4 6.74 0.50 -1.93
CA THR A 4 5.58 0.72 -1.06
C THR A 4 5.28 -0.55 -0.24
N PRO A 5 5.19 -0.46 1.10
CA PRO A 5 4.76 -1.58 1.93
C PRO A 5 3.25 -1.83 1.78
N LEU A 6 2.85 -3.10 1.75
CA LEU A 6 1.47 -3.53 1.56
C LEU A 6 0.96 -4.35 2.75
N CYS A 7 -0.30 -4.16 3.09
CA CYS A 7 -0.98 -4.83 4.19
C CYS A 7 -2.47 -5.07 3.91
N LEU A 8 -3.07 -5.95 4.70
CA LEU A 8 -4.50 -6.25 4.75
C LEU A 8 -5.11 -5.70 6.05
N PRO A 9 -5.83 -4.57 6.01
CA PRO A 9 -6.42 -3.96 7.20
C PRO A 9 -7.50 -4.83 7.85
N ASP A 10 -8.22 -5.64 7.07
CA ASP A 10 -9.24 -6.58 7.51
C ASP A 10 -8.70 -7.75 8.34
N LYS A 11 -7.38 -7.98 8.29
CA LYS A 11 -6.68 -9.03 9.03
C LYS A 11 -5.67 -8.45 10.00
N ASP A 12 -6.12 -7.55 10.87
CA ASP A 12 -5.27 -6.89 11.88
C ASP A 12 -4.03 -6.20 11.29
N ASN A 13 -4.21 -5.54 10.14
CA ASN A 13 -3.12 -4.90 9.40
C ASN A 13 -1.99 -5.86 8.99
N LEU A 14 -2.34 -7.12 8.66
CA LEU A 14 -1.39 -8.14 8.24
C LEU A 14 -0.52 -7.63 7.09
N CYS A 15 0.76 -7.41 7.38
CA CYS A 15 1.72 -6.90 6.41
C CYS A 15 2.22 -8.04 5.52
N ILE A 16 1.91 -8.00 4.23
CA ILE A 16 2.24 -9.08 3.29
C ILE A 16 3.56 -8.90 2.56
N GLY A 17 4.16 -7.71 2.61
CA GLY A 17 5.43 -7.44 1.94
C GLY A 17 5.57 -6.02 1.44
N ARG A 18 6.52 -5.81 0.54
CA ARG A 18 6.76 -4.55 -0.16
C ARG A 18 6.71 -4.77 -1.67
N VAL A 19 6.32 -3.73 -2.40
CA VAL A 19 6.37 -3.76 -3.87
C VAL A 19 7.82 -3.80 -4.33
N LEU A 20 8.25 -4.92 -4.90
CA LEU A 20 9.58 -5.08 -5.50
C LEU A 20 9.61 -4.53 -6.93
N GLY A 21 8.53 -4.70 -7.68
CA GLY A 21 8.46 -4.30 -9.07
C GLY A 21 7.03 -4.05 -9.52
N ILE A 22 6.87 -3.18 -10.52
CA ILE A 22 5.60 -2.93 -11.19
C ILE A 22 5.85 -3.06 -12.68
N GLU A 23 4.99 -3.80 -13.36
CA GLU A 23 5.03 -3.98 -14.81
C GLU A 23 3.71 -3.56 -15.45
N LYS A 24 3.80 -2.73 -16.49
CA LYS A 24 2.66 -2.31 -17.31
C LYS A 24 2.98 -2.66 -18.75
N ASP A 25 2.12 -3.43 -19.42
CA ASP A 25 2.30 -3.86 -20.81
C ASP A 25 3.70 -4.49 -21.08
N ARG A 26 4.17 -5.34 -20.14
CA ARG A 26 5.50 -5.98 -20.12
C ARG A 26 6.69 -5.01 -20.00
N LYS A 27 6.46 -3.76 -19.62
CA LYS A 27 7.51 -2.77 -19.33
C LYS A 27 7.55 -2.48 -17.84
N SER A 28 8.74 -2.53 -17.25
CA SER A 28 8.93 -2.16 -15.84
C SER A 28 8.71 -0.66 -15.63
N VAL A 29 7.86 -0.30 -14.68
CA VAL A 29 7.54 1.09 -14.32
C VAL A 29 7.81 1.34 -12.84
N LYS A 30 8.07 2.60 -12.47
CA LYS A 30 8.36 2.96 -11.06
C LYS A 30 7.09 3.17 -10.22
N SER A 31 5.98 3.49 -10.87
CA SER A 31 4.70 3.79 -10.25
C SER A 31 3.56 3.50 -11.22
N ALA A 32 2.42 3.12 -10.68
CA ALA A 32 1.15 3.04 -11.39
C ALA A 32 0.13 3.98 -10.73
N ARG A 33 -0.83 4.47 -11.50
CA ARG A 33 -1.92 5.33 -11.03
C ARG A 33 -3.26 4.59 -11.07
N THR A 34 -4.26 5.16 -10.40
CA THR A 34 -5.63 4.67 -10.43
C THR A 34 -6.14 4.55 -11.86
N GLY A 35 -6.80 3.43 -12.17
CA GLY A 35 -7.33 3.13 -13.51
C GLY A 35 -6.35 2.37 -14.42
N GLU A 36 -5.10 2.19 -14.02
CA GLU A 36 -4.13 1.40 -14.78
C GLU A 36 -4.14 -0.08 -14.35
N SER A 37 -4.21 -0.98 -15.33
CA SER A 37 -3.98 -2.41 -15.11
C SER A 37 -2.49 -2.70 -15.16
N VAL A 38 -1.93 -3.14 -14.02
CA VAL A 38 -0.50 -3.44 -13.87
C VAL A 38 -0.28 -4.75 -13.12
N CYS A 39 0.84 -5.40 -13.38
CA CYS A 39 1.33 -6.49 -12.55
C CYS A 39 2.24 -5.92 -11.45
N VAL A 40 2.06 -6.40 -10.22
CA VAL A 40 2.85 -5.96 -9.06
C VAL A 40 3.55 -7.17 -8.47
N LYS A 41 4.89 -7.14 -8.45
CA LYS A 41 5.70 -8.13 -7.76
C LYS A 41 5.87 -7.70 -6.31
N ILE A 42 5.48 -8.57 -5.38
CA ILE A 42 5.56 -8.33 -3.94
C ILE A 42 6.65 -9.22 -3.36
N GLU A 43 7.50 -8.65 -2.51
CA GLU A 43 8.56 -9.35 -1.80
C GLU A 43 8.30 -9.34 -0.29
N GLN A 44 8.43 -10.51 0.32
CA GLN A 44 8.31 -10.73 1.76
C GLN A 44 9.67 -10.69 2.43
N ASN A 45 9.74 -10.13 3.64
CA ASN A 45 10.91 -10.29 4.50
C ASN A 45 10.82 -11.59 5.33
N THR A 46 11.87 -11.93 6.08
CA THR A 46 11.92 -13.13 6.94
C THR A 46 10.75 -13.21 7.93
N ALA A 47 10.30 -12.08 8.47
CA ALA A 47 9.17 -12.05 9.40
C ALA A 47 7.83 -12.38 8.71
N GLN A 48 7.75 -12.20 7.39
CA GLN A 48 6.52 -12.37 6.60
C GLN A 48 6.47 -13.70 5.83
N GLN A 49 7.54 -14.50 5.84
CA GLN A 49 7.62 -15.76 5.09
C GLN A 49 6.54 -16.79 5.46
N HIS A 50 5.96 -16.69 6.65
CA HIS A 50 4.87 -17.56 7.10
C HIS A 50 3.51 -17.20 6.46
N ILE A 51 3.42 -16.05 5.78
CA ILE A 51 2.18 -15.54 5.17
C ILE A 51 2.06 -16.10 3.75
N LEU A 52 1.05 -16.94 3.54
CA LEU A 52 0.85 -17.70 2.31
C LEU A 52 -0.39 -17.25 1.52
N TYR A 53 -0.24 -17.08 0.21
CA TYR A 53 -1.35 -16.89 -0.73
C TYR A 53 -2.25 -18.14 -0.77
N GLY A 54 -3.56 -17.95 -0.84
CA GLY A 54 -4.58 -19.01 -0.77
C GLY A 54 -4.91 -19.48 0.64
N ARG A 55 -4.16 -19.04 1.66
CA ARG A 55 -4.45 -19.32 3.08
C ARG A 55 -4.70 -18.06 3.89
N HIS A 56 -3.76 -17.11 3.84
CA HIS A 56 -3.84 -15.86 4.59
C HIS A 56 -4.44 -14.72 3.77
N PHE A 57 -4.27 -14.74 2.46
CA PHE A 57 -4.89 -13.78 1.54
C PHE A 57 -5.03 -14.41 0.15
N ASP A 58 -5.90 -13.85 -0.67
CA ASP A 58 -6.14 -14.31 -2.04
C ASP A 58 -6.42 -13.12 -2.99
N HIS A 59 -6.82 -13.41 -4.23
CA HIS A 59 -7.15 -12.41 -5.24
C HIS A 59 -8.37 -11.54 -4.90
N THR A 60 -9.24 -11.96 -3.98
CA THR A 60 -10.41 -11.17 -3.55
C THR A 60 -10.06 -10.21 -2.42
N SER A 61 -8.92 -10.44 -1.78
CA SER A 61 -8.45 -9.64 -0.64
C SER A 61 -8.01 -8.24 -1.11
N LEU A 62 -8.48 -7.21 -0.42
CA LEU A 62 -8.11 -5.82 -0.72
C LEU A 62 -6.79 -5.46 -0.05
N LEU A 63 -5.80 -5.09 -0.86
CA LEU A 63 -4.48 -4.68 -0.39
C LEU A 63 -4.40 -3.16 -0.25
N TYR A 64 -3.84 -2.71 0.86
CA TYR A 64 -3.64 -1.29 1.16
C TYR A 64 -2.16 -0.99 1.38
N SER A 65 -1.77 0.25 1.11
CA SER A 65 -0.44 0.70 1.51
C SER A 65 -0.38 0.75 3.04
N ALA A 66 0.66 0.18 3.63
CA ALA A 66 0.84 0.22 5.08
C ALA A 66 1.18 1.67 5.49
N VAL A 67 0.24 2.32 6.16
CA VAL A 67 0.34 3.71 6.59
C VAL A 67 0.18 3.75 8.11
N THR A 68 1.08 4.46 8.78
CA THR A 68 1.07 4.68 10.22
C THR A 68 0.76 6.13 10.55
N ARG A 69 0.36 6.40 11.79
CA ARG A 69 0.12 7.78 12.24
C ARG A 69 1.35 8.67 12.01
N GLY A 70 2.53 8.17 12.36
CA GLY A 70 3.79 8.88 12.14
C GLY A 70 4.05 9.19 10.67
N SER A 71 3.79 8.26 9.74
CA SER A 71 3.94 8.55 8.31
C SER A 71 2.98 9.62 7.81
N ILE A 72 1.76 9.70 8.37
CA ILE A 72 0.79 10.73 8.01
C ILE A 72 1.23 12.08 8.55
N ASP A 73 1.70 12.14 9.79
CA ASP A 73 2.11 13.40 10.41
C ASP A 73 3.35 13.99 9.71
N VAL A 74 4.34 13.15 9.36
CA VAL A 74 5.47 13.56 8.52
C VAL A 74 5.02 14.07 7.16
N LEU A 75 4.04 13.40 6.54
CA LEU A 75 3.52 13.79 5.23
C LEU A 75 2.77 15.13 5.31
N LYS A 76 2.05 15.39 6.40
CA LYS A 76 1.40 16.66 6.69
C LYS A 76 2.38 17.79 6.97
N GLU A 77 3.53 17.51 7.58
CA GLU A 77 4.52 18.53 7.92
C GLU A 77 5.39 18.91 6.71
N LEU A 78 5.82 17.91 5.93
CA LEU A 78 6.80 18.12 4.86
C LEU A 78 6.18 18.40 3.49
N TYR A 79 4.97 17.90 3.22
CA TYR A 79 4.38 17.92 1.87
C TYR A 79 3.00 18.59 1.81
N LYS A 80 2.63 19.35 2.85
CA LYS A 80 1.31 19.99 2.94
C LYS A 80 0.94 20.80 1.71
N ASP A 81 1.90 21.58 1.21
CA ASP A 81 1.70 22.53 0.12
C ASP A 81 1.75 21.86 -1.27
N GLU A 82 2.32 20.66 -1.34
CA GLU A 82 2.39 19.84 -2.58
C GLU A 82 1.18 18.91 -2.73
N MET A 83 0.42 18.70 -1.65
CA MET A 83 -0.71 17.79 -1.61
C MET A 83 -1.96 18.39 -2.27
N LYS A 84 -2.57 17.63 -3.18
CA LYS A 84 -3.85 17.99 -3.78
C LYS A 84 -5.00 17.59 -2.87
N LYS A 85 -6.19 18.16 -3.12
CA LYS A 85 -7.42 17.83 -2.40
C LYS A 85 -7.73 16.33 -2.40
N GLU A 86 -7.52 15.67 -3.55
CA GLU A 86 -7.70 14.22 -3.72
C GLU A 86 -6.78 13.40 -2.81
N ASP A 87 -5.53 13.85 -2.63
CA ASP A 87 -4.56 13.18 -1.75
C ASP A 87 -5.01 13.28 -0.29
N TRP A 88 -5.61 14.40 0.11
CA TRP A 88 -6.17 14.56 1.46
C TRP A 88 -7.39 13.67 1.70
N GLU A 89 -8.29 13.60 0.71
CA GLU A 89 -9.46 12.71 0.77
C GLU A 89 -9.02 11.24 0.89
N LEU A 90 -7.99 10.84 0.15
CA LEU A 90 -7.40 9.50 0.26
C LEU A 90 -6.84 9.24 1.66
N ILE A 91 -6.08 10.17 2.24
CA ILE A 91 -5.55 10.02 3.61
C ILE A 91 -6.68 9.89 4.63
N ILE A 92 -7.75 10.67 4.52
CA ILE A 92 -8.91 10.57 5.42
C ILE A 92 -9.57 9.20 5.27
N GLY A 93 -9.71 8.69 4.05
CA GLY A 93 -10.19 7.34 3.79
C GLY A 93 -9.30 6.28 4.44
N MET A 94 -7.99 6.37 4.25
CA MET A 94 -7.02 5.46 4.86
C MET A 94 -7.07 5.51 6.39
N LYS A 95 -7.17 6.69 7.01
CA LYS A 95 -7.32 6.81 8.47
C LYS A 95 -8.51 6.04 9.00
N LYS A 96 -9.65 6.07 8.29
CA LYS A 96 -10.84 5.30 8.67
C LYS A 96 -10.59 3.80 8.57
N VAL A 97 -9.97 3.36 7.48
CA VAL A 97 -9.63 1.94 7.25
C VAL A 97 -8.69 1.40 8.32
N PHE A 98 -7.68 2.19 8.70
CA PHE A 98 -6.68 1.80 9.70
C PHE A 98 -7.09 2.15 11.14
N ASN A 99 -8.29 2.69 11.36
CA ASN A 99 -8.78 3.19 12.65
C ASN A 99 -7.78 4.14 13.37
N ILE A 100 -7.12 5.01 12.60
CA ILE A 100 -6.13 5.98 13.09
C ILE A 100 -6.83 7.31 13.41
N SER A 101 -6.95 7.63 14.71
CA SER A 101 -7.43 8.93 15.23
C SER A 101 -6.40 10.03 15.05
#